data_AF-A0A9D6BRN2-F1
#
_entry.id   AF-A0A9D6BRN2-F1
#
_cell.length_a   1.000
_cell.length_b   1.000
_cell.length_c   1.000
_cell.angle_alpha   90.00
_cell.angle_beta   90.00
_cell.angle_gamma   90.00
#
_symmetry.space_group_name_H-M   'P 1'
#
loop_
_entity.id
_entity.type
_entity.pdbx_description
1 polymer ?
#
loop_
_entity_poly.entity_id
_entity_poly.type
_entity_poly.pdbx_seq_one_letter_code
_entity_poly.pdbx_strand_id
1 'polypeptide(L)'
;MYFVLENSQLKQSEEELKGRFYLKGHYEGLQFVAESSVLGDIPLASEGKPGWFELSSQHFYSQQTAQLPVSPYIIGYMTPEGFKPSKKNIY
;
A
#
# COMPACT_ATOMS: atom_id res chain seq x y z
N MET A 1 -14.84 3.07 1.85
CA MET A 1 -14.71 3.37 0.39
C MET A 1 -13.52 2.61 -0.18
N TYR A 2 -13.44 2.34 -1.49
CA TYR A 2 -12.32 1.60 -2.08
C TYR A 2 -11.19 2.51 -2.58
N PHE A 3 -9.95 2.11 -2.28
CA PHE A 3 -8.73 2.80 -2.68
C PHE A 3 -7.77 1.84 -3.35
N VAL A 4 -7.41 2.13 -4.58
CA VAL A 4 -6.44 1.35 -5.36
C VAL A 4 -5.03 1.83 -5.01
N LEU A 5 -4.12 0.88 -4.81
CA LEU A 5 -2.70 1.14 -4.64
C LEU A 5 -2.02 1.14 -6.01
N GLU A 6 -1.63 2.32 -6.49
CA GLU A 6 -1.03 2.50 -7.81
C GLU A 6 0.09 3.55 -7.74
N ASN A 7 1.25 3.25 -8.34
CA ASN A 7 2.40 4.16 -8.40
C ASN A 7 2.81 4.74 -7.02
N SER A 8 2.68 3.94 -5.96
CA SER A 8 2.94 4.37 -4.57
C SER A 8 1.99 5.46 -4.08
N GLN A 9 0.73 5.43 -4.52
CA GLN A 9 -0.34 6.31 -4.04
C GLN A 9 -1.64 5.52 -3.86
N LEU A 10 -2.50 6.03 -2.98
CA LEU A 10 -3.86 5.54 -2.79
C LEU A 10 -4.83 6.44 -3.54
N LYS A 11 -5.43 5.88 -4.59
CA LYS A 11 -6.44 6.59 -5.38
C LYS A 11 -7.81 6.02 -5.07
N GLN A 12 -8.74 6.90 -4.69
CA GLN A 12 -10.14 6.53 -4.58
C GLN A 12 -10.62 5.96 -5.92
N SER A 13 -11.34 4.85 -5.89
CA SER A 13 -11.87 4.23 -7.10
C SER A 13 -13.33 3.81 -6.91
N GLU A 14 -14.16 4.18 -7.88
CA GLU A 14 -15.53 3.69 -8.05
C GLU A 14 -15.64 2.64 -9.18
N GLU A 15 -14.50 2.29 -9.80
CA GLU A 15 -14.39 1.43 -10.97
C GLU A 15 -14.04 -0.04 -10.62
N GLU A 16 -13.81 -0.85 -11.66
CA GLU A 16 -13.47 -2.27 -11.54
C GLU A 16 -12.12 -2.50 -10.85
N LEU A 17 -12.15 -3.21 -9.71
CA LEU A 17 -10.98 -3.52 -8.87
C LEU A 17 -10.17 -4.73 -9.35
N LYS A 18 -10.61 -5.35 -10.45
CA LYS A 18 -10.02 -6.59 -10.98
C LYS A 18 -8.61 -6.34 -11.46
N GLY A 19 -7.69 -7.23 -11.08
CA GLY A 19 -6.29 -7.12 -11.47
C GLY A 19 -5.49 -6.06 -10.70
N ARG A 20 -6.00 -5.55 -9.56
CA ARG A 20 -5.37 -4.49 -8.77
C ARG A 20 -5.25 -4.86 -7.30
N PHE A 21 -4.28 -4.25 -6.62
CA PHE A 21 -4.26 -4.21 -5.17
C PHE A 21 -5.10 -3.03 -4.69
N TYR A 22 -5.94 -3.25 -3.68
CA TYR A 22 -6.80 -2.20 -3.14
C TYR A 22 -7.08 -2.40 -1.65
N LEU A 23 -7.59 -1.36 -1.01
CA LEU A 23 -7.98 -1.31 0.40
C LEU A 23 -9.38 -0.71 0.55
N LYS A 24 -10.05 -1.03 1.65
CA LYS A 24 -11.17 -0.24 2.16
C LYS A 24 -10.66 0.77 3.19
N GLY A 25 -11.19 1.98 3.16
CA GLY A 25 -10.89 3.01 4.15
C GLY A 25 -11.62 4.33 3.89
N HIS A 26 -11.12 5.37 4.53
CA HIS A 26 -11.50 6.77 4.36
C HIS A 26 -10.33 7.71 4.72
N TYR A 27 -10.47 8.98 4.40
CA TYR A 27 -9.53 10.02 4.84
C TYR A 27 -10.06 10.74 6.07
N GLU A 28 -9.22 10.89 7.10
CA GLU A 28 -9.43 11.78 8.24
C GLU A 28 -8.46 12.96 8.11
N GLY A 29 -8.94 14.07 7.54
CA GLY A 29 -8.08 15.17 7.13
C GLY A 29 -7.15 14.74 5.99
N LEU A 30 -5.83 14.77 6.21
CA LEU A 30 -4.82 14.36 5.23
C LEU A 30 -4.36 12.91 5.41
N GLN A 31 -4.83 12.21 6.45
CA GLN A 31 -4.37 10.88 6.78
C GLN A 31 -5.36 9.84 6.26
N PHE A 32 -4.85 8.84 5.54
CA PHE A 32 -5.64 7.68 5.16
C PHE A 32 -5.76 6.71 6.34
N VAL A 33 -7.00 6.32 6.64
CA VAL A 33 -7.33 5.32 7.67
C VAL A 33 -7.85 4.07 6.97
N ALA A 34 -7.12 2.97 7.10
CA ALA A 34 -7.51 1.68 6.52
C ALA A 34 -8.52 0.96 7.41
N GLU A 35 -9.56 0.42 6.78
CA GLU A 35 -10.61 -0.40 7.41
C GLU A 35 -10.50 -1.89 7.03
N SER A 36 -9.57 -2.23 6.14
CA SER A 36 -9.29 -3.60 5.73
C SER A 36 -7.79 -3.84 5.55
N SER A 37 -7.41 -5.12 5.51
CA SER A 37 -6.14 -5.54 4.91
C SER A 37 -6.07 -5.18 3.42
N VAL A 38 -4.90 -5.39 2.79
CA VAL A 38 -4.78 -5.34 1.33
C VAL A 38 -5.62 -6.47 0.71
N LEU A 39 -6.40 -6.11 -0.30
CA LEU A 39 -7.26 -6.97 -1.08
C LEU A 39 -6.77 -7.04 -2.53
N GLY A 40 -7.36 -7.96 -3.30
CA GLY A 40 -6.99 -8.24 -4.70
C GLY A 40 -6.49 -9.66 -4.91
N ASP A 41 -6.65 -10.13 -6.15
CA ASP A 41 -6.38 -11.52 -6.55
C ASP A 41 -5.12 -11.65 -7.42
N ILE A 42 -4.29 -10.60 -7.45
CA ILE A 42 -3.01 -10.61 -8.15
C ILE A 42 -1.87 -11.13 -7.26
N PRO A 43 -0.82 -11.76 -7.84
CA PRO A 43 0.31 -12.27 -7.08
C PRO A 43 1.01 -11.18 -6.26
N LEU A 44 1.33 -11.50 -5.01
CA LEU A 44 2.15 -10.66 -4.15
C LEU A 44 3.57 -10.55 -4.70
N ALA A 45 4.19 -9.38 -4.53
CA ALA A 45 5.55 -9.16 -4.99
C ALA A 45 6.57 -9.90 -4.11
N SER A 46 7.59 -10.47 -4.77
CA SER A 46 8.75 -11.13 -4.13
C SER A 46 10.09 -10.52 -4.56
N GLU A 47 10.08 -9.53 -5.45
CA GLU A 47 11.27 -8.94 -6.06
C GLU A 47 11.15 -7.41 -6.12
N GLY A 48 12.30 -6.73 -6.19
CA GLY A 48 12.42 -5.27 -6.20
C GLY A 48 13.18 -4.74 -4.99
N LYS A 49 13.13 -3.43 -4.76
CA LYS A 49 13.75 -2.81 -3.58
C LYS A 49 12.84 -3.00 -2.36
N PRO A 50 13.23 -3.77 -1.32
CA PRO A 50 12.37 -4.06 -0.19
C PRO A 50 12.15 -2.83 0.70
N GLY A 51 10.97 -2.75 1.31
CA GLY A 51 10.61 -1.69 2.23
C GLY A 51 9.16 -1.77 2.67
N TRP A 52 8.62 -0.63 3.10
CA TRP A 52 7.22 -0.50 3.48
C TRP A 52 6.63 0.79 2.93
N PHE A 53 5.34 0.72 2.64
CA PHE A 53 4.52 1.85 2.25
C PHE A 53 3.71 2.30 3.46
N GLU A 54 3.98 3.50 3.97
CA GLU A 54 3.24 4.10 5.07
C GLU A 54 1.93 4.70 4.55
N LEU A 55 0.80 4.31 5.13
CA LEU A 55 -0.52 4.67 4.62
C LEU A 55 -0.88 6.13 4.90
N SER A 56 -0.48 6.65 6.06
CA SER A 56 -0.80 8.01 6.50
C SER A 56 -0.12 9.07 5.63
N SER A 57 1.16 8.89 5.31
CA SER A 57 1.95 9.81 4.48
C SER A 57 1.98 9.43 3.00
N GLN A 58 1.50 8.22 2.65
CA GLN A 58 1.62 7.63 1.32
C GLN A 58 3.07 7.62 0.81
N HIS A 59 4.02 7.37 1.71
CA HIS A 59 5.44 7.35 1.41
C HIS A 59 6.01 5.94 1.46
N PHE A 60 6.92 5.64 0.54
CA PHE A 60 7.70 4.41 0.57
C PHE A 60 9.02 4.63 1.29
N TYR A 61 9.28 3.81 2.30
CA TYR A 61 10.52 3.79 3.05
C TYR A 61 11.27 2.50 2.75
N SER A 62 12.51 2.61 2.28
CA SER A 62 13.32 1.43 2.02
C SER A 62 13.82 0.78 3.31
N GLN A 63 13.79 -0.54 3.36
CA GLN A 63 14.25 -1.34 4.51
C GLN A 63 15.72 -1.06 4.87
N GLN A 64 16.55 -0.64 3.91
CA GLN A 64 17.97 -0.34 4.13
C GLN A 64 18.22 0.92 4.97
N THR A 65 17.26 1.83 5.06
CA THR A 65 17.48 3.18 5.59
C THR A 65 16.53 3.59 6.70
N ALA A 66 15.55 2.75 7.02
CA ALA A 66 14.37 3.22 7.72
C ALA A 66 14.26 2.63 9.14
N GLN A 67 13.96 3.52 10.09
CA GLN A 67 13.51 3.16 11.43
C GLN A 67 12.13 2.52 11.34
N LEU A 68 11.77 1.63 12.27
CA LEU A 68 10.45 0.98 12.29
C LEU A 68 9.33 2.04 12.15
N PRO A 69 8.31 1.79 11.29
CA PRO A 69 7.22 2.74 11.09
C PRO A 69 6.45 2.92 12.39
N VAL A 70 6.05 4.16 12.66
CA VAL A 70 5.16 4.49 13.78
C VAL A 70 3.69 4.57 13.34
N SER A 71 3.43 4.62 12.04
CA SER A 71 2.07 4.65 11.47
C SER A 71 1.76 3.34 10.73
N PRO A 72 0.46 3.03 10.52
CA PRO A 72 0.06 1.86 9.75
C PRO A 72 0.73 1.75 8.39
N TYR A 73 1.26 0.57 8.05
CA TYR A 73 2.03 0.35 6.83
C TYR A 73 1.81 -1.00 6.17
N ILE A 74 2.13 -1.07 4.88
CA ILE A 74 2.13 -2.30 4.08
C ILE A 74 3.57 -2.68 3.76
N ILE A 75 3.94 -3.94 4.01
CA ILE A 75 5.24 -4.48 3.60
C ILE A 75 5.20 -4.84 2.13
N GLY A 76 6.26 -4.49 1.39
CA GLY A 76 6.33 -4.78 -0.03
C GLY A 76 7.66 -4.41 -0.67
N TYR A 77 7.61 -4.26 -1.99
CA TYR A 77 8.75 -3.95 -2.82
C TYR A 77 8.44 -2.75 -3.71
N MET A 78 9.40 -1.84 -3.83
CA MET A 78 9.39 -0.83 -4.88
C MET A 78 9.94 -1.47 -6.16
N THR A 79 9.09 -1.51 -7.19
CA THR A 79 9.40 -2.01 -8.54
C THR A 79 9.46 -0.85 -9.53
N PRO A 80 9.93 -1.04 -10.78
CA PRO A 80 9.85 0.00 -11.82
C PRO A 80 8.42 0.49 -12.09
N GLU A 81 7.41 -0.34 -11.83
CA GLU A 81 5.98 -0.02 -11.96
C GLU A 81 5.39 0.60 -10.67
N GLY A 82 6.22 0.86 -9.67
CA GLY A 82 5.81 1.39 -8.37
C GLY A 82 5.78 0.34 -7.25
N PHE A 83 5.25 0.74 -6.10
CA PHE A 83 5.15 -0.12 -4.92
C PHE A 83 4.15 -1.26 -5.14
N LYS A 84 4.57 -2.49 -4.82
CA LYS A 84 3.72 -3.68 -4.80
C LYS A 84 3.78 -4.38 -3.44
N PRO A 85 2.64 -4.73 -2.82
CA PRO A 85 2.60 -5.45 -1.55
C PRO A 85 3.22 -6.84 -1.65
N SER A 86 3.96 -7.24 -0.63
CA SER A 86 4.45 -8.62 -0.45
C SER A 86 3.67 -9.40 0.61
N LYS A 87 2.84 -8.71 1.39
CA LYS A 87 1.90 -9.26 2.36
C LYS A 87 0.57 -8.54 2.27
N LYS A 88 -0.51 -9.22 2.69
CA LYS A 88 -1.83 -8.60 2.76
C LYS A 88 -2.09 -7.83 4.06
N ASN A 89 -1.40 -8.18 5.13
CA ASN A 89 -1.58 -7.54 6.44
C ASN A 89 -1.07 -6.09 6.42
N ILE A 90 -1.76 -5.26 7.22
CA ILE A 90 -1.30 -3.94 7.63
C ILE A 90 -0.73 -4.07 9.03
N TYR A 91 0.40 -3.41 9.27
CA TYR A 91 1.14 -3.43 10.53
C TYR A 91 1.14 -2.07 11.19
#